data_AF-A0A7K3CTF9-F1
#
_entry.id   AF-A0A7K3CTF9-F1
#
_cell.length_a   1.000
_cell.length_b   1.000
_cell.length_c   1.000
_cell.angle_alpha   90.00
_cell.angle_beta   90.00
_cell.angle_gamma   90.00
#
_symmetry.space_group_name_H-M   'P 1'
#
loop_
_entity.id
_entity.type
_entity.pdbx_description
1 polymer ?
#
loop_
_entity_poly.entity_id
_entity_poly.type
_entity_poly.pdbx_seq_one_letter_code
_entity_poly.pdbx_strand_id
1 'polypeptide(L)'
;MRQVPSLMFVLYVACAVCKAHIAHLEFTPPGAHPVSMPRWDAMGRAAYAASRNHSLWWFAVQSDAYTNGAGENVLADDAERYRRAFRYPRTFARIHTAGLKGDAGFCAGCDVPYCARHWRRQETVAGESTTLCPLGHQR
;
A
#
# COMPACT_ATOMS: atom_id res chain seq x y z
N MET A 1 -24.34 -3.03 12.73
CA MET A 1 -22.94 -2.58 12.59
C MET A 1 -22.04 -3.77 12.86
N ARG A 2 -21.30 -4.29 11.86
CA ARG A 2 -20.31 -5.35 12.11
C ARG A 2 -19.13 -4.72 12.83
N GLN A 3 -18.82 -5.19 14.04
CA GLN A 3 -17.56 -4.83 14.70
C GLN A 3 -16.41 -5.33 13.82
N VAL A 4 -15.69 -4.40 13.19
CA VAL A 4 -14.38 -4.71 12.62
C VAL A 4 -13.48 -5.03 13.82
N PRO A 5 -12.78 -6.18 13.82
CA PRO A 5 -11.88 -6.52 14.92
C PRO A 5 -10.91 -5.34 15.14
N SER A 6 -10.77 -4.87 16.36
CA SER A 6 -9.80 -3.82 16.75
C SER A 6 -8.35 -4.32 16.71
N LEU A 7 -8.05 -5.24 15.79
CA LEU A 7 -6.73 -5.79 15.62
C LEU A 7 -6.01 -4.95 14.55
N MET A 8 -4.95 -4.29 14.97
CA MET A 8 -3.97 -3.77 14.04
C MET A 8 -3.50 -4.87 13.09
N PHE A 9 -3.27 -4.52 11.84
CA PHE A 9 -2.64 -5.44 10.89
C PHE A 9 -1.67 -4.73 9.97
N VAL A 10 -0.61 -5.47 9.64
CA VAL A 10 0.46 -5.04 8.76
C VAL A 10 0.53 -6.00 7.58
N LEU A 11 0.59 -5.45 6.37
CA LEU A 11 0.66 -6.20 5.13
C LEU A 11 1.95 -5.89 4.42
N TYR A 12 2.71 -6.95 4.14
CA TYR A 12 3.92 -6.88 3.31
C TYR A 12 3.64 -7.46 1.93
N VAL A 13 4.05 -6.73 0.92
CA VAL A 13 4.06 -7.17 -0.48
C VAL A 13 5.50 -7.33 -0.91
N ALA A 14 5.83 -8.47 -1.49
CA ALA A 14 7.17 -8.81 -1.92
C ALA A 14 7.21 -8.98 -3.45
N CYS A 15 8.28 -8.51 -4.09
CA CYS A 15 8.46 -8.67 -5.53
C CYS A 15 8.48 -10.16 -5.91
N ALA A 16 7.75 -10.53 -6.97
CA ALA A 16 7.70 -11.90 -7.46
C ALA A 16 9.07 -12.44 -7.91
N VAL A 17 9.96 -11.56 -8.40
CA VAL A 17 11.30 -11.90 -8.91
C VAL A 17 12.33 -11.97 -7.79
N CYS A 18 12.68 -10.83 -7.16
CA CYS A 18 13.77 -10.79 -6.18
C CYS A 18 13.34 -10.93 -4.71
N LYS A 19 12.04 -11.10 -4.43
CA LYS A 19 11.47 -11.22 -3.08
C LYS A 19 11.70 -10.03 -2.14
N ALA A 20 12.30 -8.93 -2.62
CA ALA A 20 12.40 -7.69 -1.86
C ALA A 20 11.01 -7.20 -1.44
N HIS A 21 10.87 -6.68 -0.23
CA HIS A 21 9.64 -6.03 0.21
C HIS A 21 9.46 -4.71 -0.55
N ILE A 22 8.33 -4.58 -1.25
CA ILE A 22 8.05 -3.44 -2.14
C ILE A 22 6.93 -2.54 -1.62
N ALA A 23 6.10 -3.07 -0.72
CA ALA A 23 5.06 -2.29 -0.06
C ALA A 23 4.91 -2.76 1.39
N HIS A 24 4.76 -1.78 2.26
CA HIS A 24 4.39 -1.91 3.66
C HIS A 24 3.10 -1.11 3.86
N LEU A 25 2.01 -1.80 4.19
CA LEU A 25 0.74 -1.18 4.54
C LEU A 25 0.45 -1.48 6.00
N GLU A 26 0.10 -0.46 6.74
CA GLU A 26 -0.16 -0.55 8.16
C GLU A 26 -1.51 0.10 8.47
N PHE A 27 -2.38 -0.69 9.10
CA PHE A 27 -3.71 -0.26 9.55
C PHE A 27 -3.77 -0.33 11.06
N THR A 28 -3.82 0.84 11.69
CA THR A 28 -3.82 1.02 13.14
C THR A 28 -5.24 1.33 13.62
N PRO A 29 -5.78 0.60 14.59
CA PRO A 29 -7.12 0.82 15.08
C PRO A 29 -7.24 2.14 15.88
N PRO A 30 -8.47 2.62 16.13
CA PRO A 30 -8.73 3.71 17.06
C PRO A 30 -8.01 3.52 18.39
N GLY A 31 -7.46 4.61 18.95
CA GLY A 31 -6.73 4.59 20.22
C GLY A 31 -5.33 3.97 20.20
N ALA A 32 -4.92 3.26 19.15
CA ALA A 32 -3.56 2.71 19.03
C ALA A 32 -2.61 3.64 18.25
N HIS A 33 -1.31 3.36 18.36
CA HIS A 33 -0.25 4.02 17.60
C HIS A 33 0.32 3.09 16.54
N PRO A 34 0.76 3.60 15.37
CA PRO A 34 1.45 2.79 14.37
C PRO A 34 2.73 2.16 14.94
N VAL A 35 2.92 0.87 14.69
CA VAL A 35 4.16 0.12 14.95
C VAL A 35 5.33 0.69 14.18
N SER A 36 5.12 1.31 13.01
CA SER A 36 6.22 1.99 12.30
C SER A 36 6.62 3.34 12.91
N MET A 37 5.79 3.95 13.78
CA MET A 37 6.00 5.29 14.35
C MET A 37 7.38 5.51 15.00
N PRO A 38 7.99 4.54 15.72
CA PRO A 38 9.33 4.72 16.29
C PRO A 38 10.43 4.98 15.26
N ARG A 39 10.24 4.56 14.00
CA ARG A 39 11.20 4.76 12.91
C ARG A 39 10.99 6.05 12.14
N TRP A 40 9.91 6.78 12.41
CA TRP A 40 9.62 8.03 11.70
C TRP A 40 10.62 9.12 12.11
N ASP A 41 10.81 10.10 11.25
CA ASP A 41 11.55 11.30 11.59
C ASP A 41 10.69 12.26 12.45
N ALA A 42 11.26 13.40 12.84
CA ALA A 42 10.55 14.39 13.64
C ALA A 42 9.36 14.99 12.88
N MET A 43 9.50 15.19 11.56
CA MET A 43 8.47 15.76 10.71
C MET A 43 7.25 14.83 10.59
N GLY A 44 7.46 13.53 10.37
CA GLY A 44 6.40 12.53 10.30
C GLY A 44 5.66 12.37 11.62
N ARG A 45 6.38 12.41 12.76
CA ARG A 45 5.73 12.43 14.09
C ARG A 45 4.87 13.67 14.32
N ALA A 46 5.36 14.85 13.92
CA ALA A 46 4.61 16.09 14.02
C ALA A 46 3.35 16.08 13.13
N ALA A 47 3.49 15.62 11.88
CA ALA A 47 2.36 15.49 10.95
C ALA A 47 1.28 14.53 11.47
N TYR A 48 1.68 13.39 12.04
CA TYR A 48 0.76 12.47 12.70
C TYR A 48 0.04 13.13 13.88
N ALA A 49 0.77 13.76 14.80
CA ALA A 49 0.18 14.41 15.96
C ALA A 49 -0.82 15.51 15.56
N ALA A 50 -0.55 16.26 14.49
CA ALA A 50 -1.42 17.32 14.00
C ALA A 50 -2.70 16.82 13.31
N SER A 51 -2.68 15.62 12.72
CA SER A 51 -3.76 15.11 11.87
C SER A 51 -4.53 13.92 12.44
N ARG A 52 -4.00 13.26 13.48
CA ARG A 52 -4.59 12.04 14.04
C ARG A 52 -5.97 12.30 14.65
N ASN A 53 -6.99 11.60 14.14
CA ASN A 53 -8.29 11.48 14.80
C ASN A 53 -8.40 10.14 15.53
N HIS A 54 -8.24 10.14 16.85
CA HIS A 54 -8.20 8.91 17.66
C HIS A 54 -9.46 8.02 17.61
N SER A 55 -10.56 8.50 17.03
CA SER A 55 -11.80 7.71 16.81
C SER A 55 -11.81 6.95 15.48
N LEU A 56 -10.89 7.25 14.57
CA LEU A 56 -10.77 6.62 13.25
C LEU A 56 -9.59 5.64 13.20
N TRP A 57 -9.59 4.79 12.18
CA TRP A 57 -8.39 4.00 11.86
C TRP A 57 -7.34 4.92 11.25
N TRP A 58 -6.07 4.56 11.42
CA TRP A 58 -4.94 5.22 10.76
C TRP A 58 -4.33 4.28 9.73
N PHE A 59 -4.19 4.75 8.49
CA PHE A 59 -3.61 4.01 7.39
C PHE A 59 -2.31 4.66 6.94
N ALA A 60 -1.20 3.94 7.11
CA ALA A 60 0.10 4.33 6.58
C ALA A 60 0.51 3.36 5.46
N VAL A 61 0.94 3.90 4.33
CA VAL A 61 1.49 3.12 3.23
C VAL A 61 2.84 3.67 2.79
N GLN A 62 3.79 2.75 2.64
CA GLN A 62 5.08 3.02 2.05
C GLN A 62 5.34 1.98 0.96
N SER A 63 5.47 2.42 -0.27
CA SER A 63 5.86 1.59 -1.41
C SER A 63 6.61 2.40 -2.45
N ASP A 64 7.28 1.72 -3.38
CA ASP A 64 7.89 2.36 -4.55
C ASP A 64 6.86 3.07 -5.44
N ALA A 65 5.60 2.61 -5.39
CA ALA A 65 4.51 3.08 -6.23
C ALA A 65 3.82 4.34 -5.69
N TYR A 66 3.70 4.37 -4.37
CA TYR A 66 2.85 5.29 -3.65
C TYR A 66 3.24 5.30 -2.18
N THR A 67 3.33 6.51 -1.62
CA THR A 67 3.45 6.75 -0.18
C THR A 67 2.46 7.85 0.20
N ASN A 68 1.84 7.72 1.37
CA ASN A 68 0.99 8.77 1.94
C ASN A 68 1.68 9.51 3.10
N GLY A 69 3.02 9.49 3.12
CA GLY A 69 3.81 10.18 4.15
C GLY A 69 3.64 9.52 5.52
N ALA A 70 3.19 10.28 6.51
CA ALA A 70 2.94 9.78 7.86
C ALA A 70 1.65 8.92 7.97
N GLY A 71 0.83 8.90 6.93
CA GLY A 71 -0.46 8.21 6.90
C GLY A 71 -1.66 9.15 6.88
N GLU A 72 -2.85 8.56 6.93
CA GLU A 72 -4.12 9.28 6.90
C GLU A 72 -5.19 8.57 7.76
N ASN A 73 -6.23 9.31 8.17
CA ASN A 73 -7.37 8.71 8.85
C ASN A 73 -8.30 8.02 7.83
N VAL A 74 -8.74 6.81 8.14
CA VAL A 74 -9.67 6.02 7.32
C VAL A 74 -10.81 5.44 8.14
N LEU A 75 -11.92 5.10 7.49
CA LEU A 75 -13.05 4.44 8.15
C LEU A 75 -12.73 2.96 8.42
N ALA A 76 -13.46 2.38 9.38
CA ALA A 76 -13.35 0.95 9.67
C ALA A 76 -13.70 0.08 8.45
N ASP A 77 -14.67 0.50 7.64
CA ASP A 77 -15.05 -0.20 6.41
C ASP A 77 -13.95 -0.16 5.35
N ASP A 78 -13.17 0.93 5.26
CA ASP A 78 -12.02 1.00 4.37
C ASP A 78 -10.91 0.05 4.83
N ALA A 79 -10.60 0.03 6.13
CA ALA A 79 -9.62 -0.89 6.70
C ALA A 79 -10.02 -2.36 6.45
N GLU A 80 -11.28 -2.72 6.67
CA GLU A 80 -11.81 -4.06 6.40
C GLU A 80 -11.79 -4.40 4.89
N ARG A 81 -12.10 -3.43 4.02
CA ARG A 81 -12.02 -3.60 2.56
C ARG A 81 -10.60 -3.98 2.13
N TYR A 82 -9.59 -3.27 2.61
CA TYR A 82 -8.19 -3.61 2.32
C TYR A 82 -7.78 -4.94 2.94
N ARG A 83 -8.14 -5.20 4.20
CA ARG A 83 -7.85 -6.49 4.86
C ARG A 83 -8.38 -7.67 4.04
N ARG A 84 -9.59 -7.56 3.49
CA ARG A 84 -10.18 -8.58 2.61
C ARG A 84 -9.47 -8.68 1.28
N ALA A 85 -9.07 -7.57 0.67
CA ALA A 85 -8.36 -7.57 -0.61
C ALA A 85 -7.03 -8.33 -0.54
N PHE A 86 -6.33 -8.23 0.59
CA PHE A 86 -5.04 -8.87 0.82
C PHE A 86 -5.09 -10.30 1.40
N ARG A 87 -6.29 -10.86 1.60
CA ARG A 87 -6.44 -12.27 2.01
C ARG A 87 -5.97 -13.18 0.88
N TYR A 88 -5.07 -14.12 1.19
CA TYR A 88 -4.56 -15.10 0.22
C TYR A 88 -5.69 -15.90 -0.46
N PRO A 89 -5.63 -16.14 -1.79
CA PRO A 89 -4.62 -15.65 -2.73
C PRO A 89 -4.76 -14.15 -3.01
N ARG A 90 -3.63 -13.45 -3.06
CA ARG A 90 -3.56 -12.01 -3.34
C ARG A 90 -3.51 -11.81 -4.85
N THR A 91 -4.44 -11.03 -5.38
CA THR A 91 -4.62 -10.81 -6.82
C THR A 91 -4.72 -9.30 -7.10
N PHE A 92 -4.23 -8.84 -8.24
CA PHE A 92 -4.41 -7.50 -8.77
C PHE A 92 -5.88 -7.06 -8.71
N ALA A 93 -6.80 -7.87 -9.26
CA ALA A 93 -8.21 -7.48 -9.36
C ALA A 93 -8.83 -7.11 -7.99
N ARG A 94 -8.53 -7.88 -6.94
CA ARG A 94 -9.02 -7.60 -5.57
C ARG A 94 -8.40 -6.35 -4.97
N ILE A 95 -7.11 -6.12 -5.19
CA ILE A 95 -6.39 -4.93 -4.69
C ILE A 95 -6.85 -3.68 -5.42
N HIS A 96 -6.96 -3.75 -6.73
CA HIS A 96 -7.43 -2.68 -7.60
C HIS A 96 -8.87 -2.28 -7.27
N THR A 97 -9.77 -3.26 -7.13
CA THR A 97 -11.16 -3.01 -6.72
C THR A 97 -11.26 -2.41 -5.31
N ALA A 98 -10.29 -2.69 -4.43
CA ALA A 98 -10.26 -2.07 -3.11
C ALA A 98 -9.82 -0.60 -3.13
N GLY A 99 -9.33 -0.10 -4.28
CA GLY A 99 -8.95 1.29 -4.50
C GLY A 99 -7.55 1.65 -3.99
N LEU A 100 -6.65 0.67 -3.82
CA LEU A 100 -5.31 0.96 -3.35
C LEU A 100 -4.49 1.65 -4.44
N LYS A 101 -4.10 2.91 -4.21
CA LYS A 101 -3.25 3.66 -5.14
C LYS A 101 -1.94 2.92 -5.43
N GLY A 102 -1.61 2.81 -6.71
CA GLY A 102 -0.41 2.12 -7.19
C GLY A 102 -0.46 0.59 -7.11
N ASP A 103 -1.61 0.02 -6.74
CA ASP A 103 -1.92 -1.42 -6.70
C ASP A 103 -0.88 -2.27 -5.96
N ALA A 104 -0.19 -1.67 -4.98
CA ALA A 104 0.96 -2.27 -4.30
C ALA A 104 2.02 -2.87 -5.25
N GLY A 105 2.15 -2.34 -6.47
CA GLY A 105 3.10 -2.82 -7.48
C GLY A 105 2.67 -4.06 -8.25
N PHE A 106 1.42 -4.51 -8.12
CA PHE A 106 0.87 -5.59 -8.94
C PHE A 106 0.82 -5.22 -10.42
N CYS A 107 1.14 -6.19 -11.27
CA CYS A 107 0.89 -6.12 -12.70
C CYS A 107 -0.46 -6.79 -13.00
N ALA A 108 -1.33 -6.09 -13.74
CA ALA A 108 -2.65 -6.60 -14.10
C ALA A 108 -2.59 -7.90 -14.92
N GLY A 109 -1.66 -8.00 -15.87
CA GLY A 109 -1.52 -9.18 -16.73
C GLY A 109 -0.85 -10.38 -16.05
N CYS A 110 0.04 -10.15 -15.08
CA CYS A 110 0.76 -11.24 -14.40
C CYS A 110 0.11 -11.67 -13.08
N ASP A 111 -0.83 -10.88 -12.55
CA ASP A 111 -1.45 -11.03 -11.23
C ASP A 111 -0.44 -11.12 -10.06
N VAL A 112 0.76 -10.56 -10.24
CA VAL A 112 1.83 -10.58 -9.24
C VAL A 112 2.53 -9.22 -9.11
N PRO A 113 3.09 -8.91 -7.92
CA PRO A 113 3.81 -7.68 -7.65
C PRO A 113 5.26 -7.65 -8.17
N TYR A 114 5.71 -6.50 -8.67
CA TYR A 114 7.11 -6.23 -9.04
C TYR A 114 7.64 -4.96 -8.35
N CYS A 115 8.91 -4.97 -7.94
CA CYS A 115 9.58 -3.78 -7.41
C CYS A 115 9.93 -2.79 -8.53
N ALA A 116 10.26 -1.54 -8.18
CA ALA A 116 10.66 -0.54 -9.16
C ALA A 116 11.82 -1.00 -10.07
N ARG A 117 12.75 -1.81 -9.57
CA ARG A 117 13.86 -2.35 -10.38
C ARG A 117 13.43 -3.32 -11.48
N HIS A 118 12.29 -4.00 -11.29
CA HIS A 118 11.74 -4.95 -12.27
C HIS A 118 10.63 -4.35 -13.12
N TRP A 119 10.17 -3.14 -12.76
CA TRP A 119 9.39 -2.27 -13.61
C TRP A 119 10.35 -1.46 -14.49
N ARG A 120 10.50 -1.84 -15.76
CA ARG A 120 11.38 -1.14 -16.71
C ARG A 120 10.68 0.09 -17.25
N ARG A 121 11.30 1.26 -17.10
CA ARG A 121 10.85 2.46 -17.80
C ARG A 121 11.24 2.36 -19.27
N GLN A 122 10.29 2.61 -20.16
CA GLN A 122 10.53 2.70 -21.59
C GLN A 122 10.02 4.07 -22.06
N GLU A 123 10.91 4.84 -22.66
CA GLU A 123 10.54 6.08 -23.35
C GLU A 123 10.06 5.72 -24.75
N THR A 124 8.90 6.24 -25.15
CA THR A 124 8.43 6.15 -26.54
C THR A 124 8.98 7.33 -27.34
N VAL A 125 9.00 7.16 -28.67
CA VAL A 125 9.51 8.18 -29.62
C VAL A 125 8.72 9.50 -29.53
N ALA A 126 7.49 9.47 -28.99
CA ALA A 126 6.65 10.64 -28.76
C ALA A 126 6.96 11.38 -27.43
N GLY A 127 7.95 10.93 -26.66
CA GLY A 127 8.30 11.50 -25.35
C GLY A 127 7.41 11.02 -24.19
N GLU A 128 6.49 10.08 -24.44
CA GLU A 128 5.70 9.44 -23.37
C GLU A 128 6.51 8.31 -22.73
N SER A 129 6.64 8.31 -21.40
CA SER A 129 7.27 7.21 -20.68
C SER A 129 6.23 6.18 -20.23
N THR A 130 6.34 4.94 -20.69
CA THR A 130 5.58 3.81 -20.14
C THR A 130 6.45 2.99 -19.18
N THR A 131 5.81 2.21 -18.32
CA THR A 131 6.52 1.30 -17.41
C THR A 131 6.04 -0.12 -17.65
N LEU A 132 6.97 -1.01 -17.97
CA LEU A 132 6.69 -2.39 -18.33
C LEU A 132 7.15 -3.37 -17.26
N CYS A 133 6.34 -4.38 -16.98
CA CYS A 133 6.75 -5.48 -16.13
C CYS A 133 7.78 -6.38 -16.87
N PRO A 134 8.38 -7.38 -16.20
CA PRO A 134 9.32 -8.30 -16.83
C PRO A 134 8.75 -9.05 -18.05
N LEU A 135 7.43 -9.23 -18.11
CA LEU A 135 6.73 -9.86 -19.24
C LEU A 135 6.20 -8.87 -20.29
N GLY A 136 6.47 -7.57 -20.13
CA GLY A 136 6.11 -6.56 -21.14
C GLY A 136 4.70 -5.96 -21.01
N HIS A 137 3.96 -6.29 -19.94
CA HIS A 137 2.68 -5.63 -19.66
C HIS A 137 2.90 -4.21 -19.13
N GLN A 138 2.08 -3.27 -19.60
CA GLN A 138 2.04 -1.91 -19.08
C GLN A 138 1.46 -1.88 -17.67
N ARG A 139 1.88 -0.85 -16.92
CA ARG A 139 1.40 -0.58 -15.57
C ARG A 139 0.11 0.22 -15.58
#